data_AF-A0A2S9FVL5-F1
#
_entry.id   AF-A0A2S9FVL5-F1
#
_cell.length_a   1.000
_cell.length_b   1.000
_cell.length_c   1.000
_cell.angle_alpha   90.00
_cell.angle_beta   90.00
_cell.angle_gamma   90.00
#
_symmetry.space_group_name_H-M   'P 1'
#
loop_
_entity.id
_entity.type
_entity.pdbx_description
1 polymer ?
#
loop_
_entity_poly.entity_id
_entity_poly.type
_entity_poly.pdbx_seq_one_letter_code
_entity_poly.pdbx_strand_id
1 'polypeptide(L)' 'SYDDVPVERLLYDWNWISLFFNRVNTAMGKNPVYPFTIPPPVVTKLGFVHRVVREASREEPA' A
#
# COMPACT_ATOMS: atom_id res chain seq x y z
N SER A 1 -2.54 13.58 0.00
CA SER A 1 -1.65 13.22 1.12
C SER A 1 -2.27 12.05 1.87
N TYR A 2 -1.48 11.04 2.29
CA TYR A 2 -1.98 9.91 3.10
C TYR A 2 -1.73 10.11 4.61
N ASP A 3 -1.38 11.32 4.99
CA ASP A 3 -0.83 11.68 6.30
C ASP A 3 -1.85 11.59 7.45
N ASP A 4 -3.11 11.86 7.13
CA ASP A 4 -4.23 11.95 8.07
C ASP A 4 -5.36 10.97 7.70
N VAL A 5 -5.04 9.92 6.93
CA VAL A 5 -6.02 8.88 6.56
C VAL A 5 -5.53 7.51 7.02
N PRO A 6 -6.45 6.58 7.33
CA PRO A 6 -6.08 5.22 7.70
C PRO A 6 -5.29 4.52 6.58
N VAL A 7 -4.39 3.59 6.95
CA VAL A 7 -3.56 2.83 6.01
C VAL A 7 -4.42 2.08 4.98
N GLU A 8 -5.64 1.71 5.35
CA GLU A 8 -6.61 1.02 4.53
C GLU A 8 -6.94 1.81 3.26
N ARG A 9 -6.92 3.15 3.32
CA ARG A 9 -7.13 3.98 2.14
C ARG A 9 -5.99 3.84 1.14
N LEU A 10 -4.75 3.86 1.63
CA LEU A 10 -3.56 3.62 0.82
C LEU A 10 -3.58 2.23 0.21
N LEU A 11 -3.95 1.21 0.98
CA LEU A 11 -4.02 -0.18 0.52
C LEU A 11 -5.14 -0.41 -0.50
N TYR A 12 -6.26 0.30 -0.35
CA TYR A 12 -7.34 0.30 -1.33
C TYR A 12 -6.87 0.86 -2.68
N ASP A 13 -6.19 2.00 -2.67
CA ASP A 13 -5.66 2.62 -3.90
C ASP A 13 -4.57 1.73 -4.52
N TRP A 14 -3.68 1.17 -3.70
CA TRP A 14 -2.65 0.20 -4.12
C TRP A 14 -3.25 -1.02 -4.82
N ASN A 15 -4.36 -1.57 -4.31
CA ASN A 15 -5.01 -2.74 -4.90
C ASN A 15 -5.39 -2.48 -6.38
N TRP A 16 -5.99 -1.33 -6.67
CA TRP A 16 -6.36 -0.97 -8.04
C TRP A 16 -5.14 -0.76 -8.94
N ILE A 17 -4.10 -0.12 -8.42
CA ILE A 17 -2.85 0.12 -9.14
C ILE A 17 -2.16 -1.20 -9.48
N SER A 18 -2.03 -2.11 -8.51
CA SER A 18 -1.41 -3.43 -8.72
C SER A 18 -2.16 -4.26 -9.76
N LEU A 19 -3.49 -4.26 -9.72
CA LEU A 19 -4.33 -4.94 -10.71
C LEU A 19 -4.14 -4.36 -12.12
N PHE A 20 -4.08 -3.03 -12.23
CA PHE A 20 -3.82 -2.35 -13.51
C PHE A 20 -2.47 -2.77 -14.10
N PHE A 21 -1.39 -2.71 -13.31
CA PHE A 21 -0.06 -3.10 -13.78
C PHE A 21 0.03 -4.58 -14.14
N ASN A 22 -0.63 -5.45 -13.38
CA ASN A 22 -0.72 -6.87 -13.71
C ASN A 22 -1.38 -7.07 -15.08
N ARG A 23 -2.49 -6.38 -15.35
CA ARG A 23 -3.17 -6.45 -16.67
C ARG A 23 -2.29 -5.94 -17.80
N VAL A 24 -1.62 -4.81 -17.61
CA VAL A 24 -0.70 -4.26 -18.62
C VAL A 24 0.40 -5.28 -18.94
N ASN A 25 1.03 -5.87 -17.91
CA ASN A 25 2.12 -6.81 -18.14
C ASN A 25 1.63 -8.10 -18.82
N THR A 26 0.48 -8.63 -18.41
CA THR A 26 -0.13 -9.80 -19.06
C THR A 26 -0.55 -9.52 -20.50
N ALA A 27 -1.05 -8.32 -20.81
CA ALA A 27 -1.36 -7.93 -22.19
C ALA A 27 -0.10 -7.88 -23.09
N MET A 28 1.08 -7.67 -22.50
CA MET A 28 2.38 -7.74 -23.18
C MET A 28 2.96 -9.17 -23.22
N GLY A 29 2.21 -10.20 -22.81
CA GLY A 29 2.66 -11.59 -22.74
C GLY A 29 3.63 -11.87 -21.59
N LYS A 30 3.74 -10.96 -20.61
CA LYS A 30 4.62 -11.10 -19.44
C LYS A 30 3.83 -11.57 -18.21
N ASN A 31 4.54 -12.16 -17.25
CA ASN A 31 3.95 -12.56 -15.96
C ASN A 31 3.45 -11.33 -15.17
N PRO A 32 2.42 -11.44 -14.31
CA PRO A 32 2.02 -10.33 -13.44
C PRO A 32 3.20 -9.82 -12.60
N VAL A 33 3.33 -8.49 -12.48
CA VAL A 33 4.43 -7.86 -11.71
C VAL A 33 4.19 -7.96 -10.20
N TYR A 34 2.92 -8.01 -9.80
CA TYR A 34 2.48 -8.15 -8.42
C TYR A 34 1.57 -9.37 -8.27
N PRO A 35 2.10 -10.62 -8.35
CA PRO A 35 1.32 -11.85 -8.32
C PRO A 35 0.93 -12.26 -6.89
N PHE A 36 0.51 -11.31 -6.05
CA PHE A 36 0.16 -11.57 -4.66
C PHE A 36 -0.95 -10.64 -4.19
N THR A 37 -1.62 -11.05 -3.10
CA THR A 37 -2.53 -10.21 -2.32
C THR A 37 -1.87 -9.85 -0.99
N ILE A 38 -2.34 -8.79 -0.34
CA ILE A 38 -1.87 -8.43 1.01
C ILE A 38 -2.76 -9.13 2.04
N PRO A 39 -2.23 -10.12 2.79
CA PRO A 39 -3.04 -10.85 3.76
C PRO A 39 -3.48 -9.97 4.95
N PRO A 40 -4.61 -10.28 5.61
CA PRO A 40 -5.09 -9.47 6.74
C PRO A 40 -4.06 -9.19 7.85
N PRO A 41 -3.23 -10.16 8.29
CA PRO A 41 -2.19 -9.88 9.29
C PRO A 41 -1.14 -8.85 8.83
N VAL A 42 -0.85 -8.81 7.53
CA VAL A 42 0.08 -7.83 6.95
C VAL A 42 -0.57 -6.45 6.91
N VAL A 43 -1.87 -6.36 6.62
CA VAL A 43 -2.64 -5.11 6.71
C VAL A 43 -2.55 -4.52 8.12
N THR A 44 -2.78 -5.34 9.16
CA THR A 44 -2.65 -4.92 10.57
C THR A 44 -1.24 -4.40 10.87
N LYS A 45 -0.20 -5.10 10.42
CA LYS A 45 1.19 -4.66 10.61
C LYS A 45 1.46 -3.32 9.91
N LEU A 46 0.99 -3.16 8.68
CA LEU A 46 1.16 -1.91 7.93
C LEU A 46 0.41 -0.75 8.61
N GLY A 47 -0.75 -1.02 9.24
CA GLY A 47 -1.45 -0.03 10.06
C GLY A 47 -0.65 0.41 11.28
N PHE A 48 -0.01 -0.53 11.98
CA PHE A 48 0.93 -0.23 13.05
C PHE A 48 2.10 0.65 12.57
N VAL A 49 2.77 0.23 11.49
CA VAL A 49 3.92 0.97 10.93
C VAL A 49 3.51 2.37 10.49
N HIS A 50 2.37 2.50 9.80
CA HIS A 50 1.85 3.79 9.35
C HIS A 50 1.66 4.74 10.54
N ARG A 51 0.98 4.28 11.61
CA ARG A 51 0.79 5.09 12.82
C ARG A 51 2.12 5.52 13.45
N VAL A 52 3.07 4.60 13.64
CA VAL A 52 4.38 4.89 14.24
C VAL A 52 5.16 5.93 13.44
N VAL A 53 5.21 5.79 12.10
CA VAL A 53 5.90 6.75 11.24
C VAL A 53 5.23 8.12 11.29
N ARG A 54 3.88 8.17 11.29
CA ARG A 54 3.14 9.44 11.38
C ARG A 54 3.30 10.13 12.73
N GLU A 55 3.39 9.38 13.83
CA GLU A 55 3.68 9.92 15.16
C GLU A 55 5.09 10.51 15.20
N ALA A 56 6.10 9.77 14.76
CA ALA A 56 7.49 10.24 14.73
C ALA A 56 7.69 11.51 13.88
N SER A 57 7.07 11.56 12.69
CA SER A 57 7.14 12.75 11.82
C SER A 57 6.45 13.99 12.40
N ARG A 58 5.58 13.85 13.41
CA ARG A 58 4.97 14.99 14.13
C ARG A 58 5.85 15.48 15.28
N GLU A 59 6.69 14.62 15.83
CA GLU A 59 7.57 14.91 16.97
C GLU A 59 8.89 15.57 16.54
N GLU A 60 9.36 15.33 15.32
CA GLU A 60 10.51 16.04 14.75
C GLU A 60 10.10 17.50 14.40
N PRO A 61 10.63 18.52 15.09
CA PRO A 61 10.46 19.89 14.64
C PRO A 61 11.35 20.08 13.39
N ALA A 62 10.73 20.52 12.29
CA ALA A 62 11.40 20.87 11.04
C ALA A 62 12.46 21.96 11.22
#